data_AF-A0A9E7SUD0-F1
#
_entry.id   AF-A0A9E7SUD0-F1
#
_cell.length_a   1.000
_cell.length_b   1.000
_cell.length_c   1.000
_cell.angle_alpha   90.00
_cell.angle_beta   90.00
_cell.angle_gamma   90.00
#
_symmetry.space_group_name_H-M   'P 1'
#
loop_
_entity.id
_entity.type
_entity.pdbx_description
1 polymer ?
#
loop_
_entity_poly.entity_id
_entity_poly.type
_entity_poly.pdbx_seq_one_letter_code
_entity_poly.pdbx_strand_id
1 'polypeptide(L)' 'MPHDQDVEGENDPESLSTYECLRCGTVVESKTHPGTCDCGGEFQNRAKSLE' A
#
# COMPACT_ATOMS: atom_id res chain seq x y z
N MET A 1 31.21 10.88 -2.90
CA MET A 1 30.02 11.26 -2.10
C MET A 1 29.33 9.96 -1.74
N PRO A 2 29.17 9.58 -0.46
CA PRO A 2 28.48 8.34 -0.12
C PRO A 2 26.99 8.51 -0.42
N HIS A 3 26.45 7.59 -1.21
CA HIS A 3 25.02 7.50 -1.48
C HIS A 3 24.37 6.80 -0.28
N ASP A 4 23.93 7.58 0.69
CA ASP A 4 23.04 7.15 1.78
C ASP A 4 21.63 7.07 1.18
N GLN A 5 21.34 5.96 0.53
CA GLN A 5 20.01 5.62 0.00
C GLN A 5 19.66 4.19 0.42
N ASP A 6 20.01 3.83 1.65
CA ASP A 6 19.44 2.67 2.32
C ASP A 6 18.11 3.12 2.93
N VAL A 7 17.07 3.24 2.10
CA VAL A 7 15.68 3.30 2.57
C VAL A 7 15.26 1.90 3.04
N GLU A 8 15.99 1.35 4.02
CA GLU A 8 15.65 0.13 4.73
C GLU A 8 14.42 0.40 5.59
N GLY A 9 13.23 0.26 4.98
CA GLY A 9 11.96 0.38 5.71
C GLY A 9 10.71 0.43 4.84
N GLU A 10 10.83 0.71 3.53
CA GLU A 10 9.64 0.84 2.67
C GLU A 10 8.94 -0.50 2.39
N ASN A 11 9.65 -1.63 2.53
CA ASN A 11 9.12 -2.98 2.23
C ASN A 11 9.17 -3.92 3.45
N ASP A 12 9.17 -3.37 4.66
CA ASP A 12 9.03 -4.21 5.85
C ASP A 12 7.61 -4.82 5.90
N PRO A 13 7.45 -6.16 5.95
CA PRO A 13 6.13 -6.81 5.94
C PRO A 13 5.33 -6.56 7.23
N GLU A 14 5.95 -6.01 8.28
CA GLU A 14 5.28 -5.58 9.49
C GLU A 14 4.83 -4.12 9.43
N SER A 15 5.31 -3.36 8.44
CA SER A 15 4.94 -1.97 8.20
C SER A 15 3.54 -1.84 7.58
N LEU A 16 2.82 -0.81 8.00
CA LEU A 16 1.48 -0.54 7.49
C LEU A 16 1.55 -0.03 6.06
N SER A 17 0.81 -0.69 5.18
CA SER A 17 0.61 -0.28 3.81
C SER A 17 -0.75 0.39 3.64
N THR A 18 -0.78 1.51 2.92
CA THR A 18 -2.03 2.16 2.56
C THR A 18 -2.62 1.53 1.31
N TYR A 19 -3.89 1.16 1.36
CA TYR A 19 -4.65 0.61 0.24
C TYR A 19 -5.84 1.51 -0.10
N GLU A 20 -6.11 1.65 -1.40
CA GLU A 20 -7.21 2.46 -1.93
C GLU A 20 -8.10 1.61 -2.83
N CYS A 21 -9.41 1.69 -2.63
CA CYS A 21 -10.37 1.11 -3.56
C CYS A 21 -10.58 2.05 -4.74
N LEU A 22 -10.16 1.63 -5.93
CA LEU A 22 -10.28 2.44 -7.16
C LEU A 22 -11.73 2.60 -7.66
N ARG A 23 -12.69 1.88 -7.06
CA ARG A 23 -14.12 1.97 -7.42
C ARG A 23 -14.86 3.06 -6.66
N CYS A 24 -14.68 3.13 -5.33
CA CYS A 24 -15.42 4.04 -4.45
C CYS A 24 -14.54 5.06 -3.72
N GLY A 25 -13.21 4.94 -3.80
CA GLY A 25 -12.27 5.84 -3.13
C GLY A 25 -12.04 5.55 -1.65
N THR A 26 -12.50 4.41 -1.12
CA THR A 26 -12.22 4.01 0.28
C THR A 26 -10.74 3.77 0.48
N VAL A 27 -10.16 4.33 1.55
CA VAL A 27 -8.75 4.16 1.91
C VAL A 27 -8.63 3.46 3.25
N VAL A 28 -7.76 2.44 3.34
CA VAL A 28 -7.50 1.67 4.56
C VAL A 28 -6.00 1.43 4.72
N GLU A 29 -5.55 1.34 5.97
CA GLU A 29 -4.18 0.94 6.29
C GLU A 29 -4.18 -0.51 6.78
N SER A 30 -3.33 -1.34 6.22
CA SER A 30 -3.23 -2.75 6.59
C SER A 30 -1.81 -3.27 6.37
N LYS A 31 -1.36 -4.19 7.22
CA LYS A 31 -0.06 -4.87 7.04
C LYS A 31 -0.09 -5.84 5.85
N THR A 32 -1.27 -6.39 5.58
CA THR A 32 -1.50 -7.35 4.49
C THR A 32 -2.61 -6.87 3.59
N HIS A 33 -2.66 -7.38 2.37
CA HIS A 33 -3.69 -7.00 1.40
C HIS A 33 -5.10 -7.24 1.97
N PRO A 34 -5.95 -6.19 2.11
CA PRO A 34 -7.23 -6.26 2.82
C PRO A 34 -8.33 -6.98 2.01
N GLY A 35 -8.06 -7.34 0.75
CA GLY A 35 -8.98 -8.08 -0.11
C GLY A 35 -9.98 -7.17 -0.81
N THR A 36 -11.27 -7.53 -0.75
CA THR A 36 -12.34 -6.82 -1.46
C THR A 36 -12.97 -5.76 -0.57
N CYS A 37 -13.14 -4.57 -1.12
CA CYS A 37 -13.89 -3.47 -0.53
C CYS A 37 -15.39 -3.78 -0.46
N ASP A 38 -16.08 -3.22 0.52
CA ASP A 38 -17.54 -3.39 0.75
C ASP A 38 -18.39 -2.98 -0.47
N CYS A 39 -17.92 -2.02 -1.28
CA CYS A 39 -18.56 -1.65 -2.54
C CYS A 39 -18.43 -2.73 -3.65
N GLY A 40 -17.78 -3.85 -3.35
CA GLY A 40 -17.43 -4.94 -4.25
C GLY A 40 -16.20 -4.67 -5.14
N GLY A 41 -15.47 -3.58 -4.90
CA GLY A 41 -14.23 -3.23 -5.61
C GLY A 41 -12.99 -3.86 -4.94
N GLU A 42 -11.85 -3.84 -5.61
CA GLU A 42 -10.58 -4.37 -5.06
C GLU A 42 -9.74 -3.24 -4.48
N PHE A 43 -8.99 -3.54 -3.41
CA PHE A 43 -8.08 -2.59 -2.77
C PHE A 43 -6.69 -2.65 -3.40
N GLN A 44 -6.19 -1.53 -3.93
CA GLN A 44 -4.85 -1.42 -4.49
C GLN A 44 -3.90 -0.74 -3.51
N ASN A 45 -2.72 -1.33 -3.31
CA ASN A 45 -1.67 -0.74 -2.49
C ASN A 45 -1.18 0.57 -3.14
N ARG A 46 -1.22 1.68 -2.39
CA ARG A 46 -0.74 3.00 -2.85
C ARG A 46 0.77 3.20 -2.72
N ALA A 47 1.43 2.43 -1.86
CA ALA A 47 2.88 2.48 -1.70
C ALA A 47 3.62 1.83 -2.87
N LYS A 48 2.99 0.88 -3.58
CA LYS A 48 3.46 0.40 -4.87
C LYS A 48 2.98 1.34 -5.97
N SER A 49 3.85 2.26 -6.37
CA SER A 49 3.71 3.01 -7.62
C SER A 49 3.57 2.03 -8.80
N LEU A 50 2.55 2.21 -9.64
CA LEU A 50 2.46 1.52 -10.93
C LEU A 50 3.34 2.28 -11.93
N GLU A 51 4.58 1.84 -12.07
CA GLU A 51 5.54 2.29 -13.09
C GLU A 51 5.25 1.68 -14.47
#